data_AF-A0A1I7KNQ9-F1
#
_entry.id   AF-A0A1I7KNQ9-F1
#
_cell.length_a   1.000
_cell.length_b   1.000
_cell.length_c   1.000
_cell.angle_alpha   90.00
_cell.angle_beta   90.00
_cell.angle_gamma   90.00
#
_symmetry.space_group_name_H-M   'P 1'
#
loop_
_entity.id
_entity.type
_entity.pdbx_description
1 polymer ?
#
loop_
_entity_poly.entity_id
_entity_poly.type
_entity_poly.pdbx_seq_one_letter_code
_entity_poly.pdbx_strand_id
1 'polypeptide(L)'
;MYKTILTHIDQFTDFEPRLRVAAALAEAFQAHLVGGAANGADQMDRLLFGAAALAKLPPAPEPPLQRGAVEQLRRFEQACARLGVASYETRLADGGALESLVLQARYSDLLVTGQADLSEPAMLWSARLPGYLALRSVRPLLVVPQRAGAPIPGRTVVVGWSGSPESSRAVAGALPLLRRADLVKVAVFNPQRDQLMHGAEPGADLAHWLVRHGVKVEVVCRDTSLVAGDALLRLADDSGADLIVAGAYGHTRFHEWVLGSTTGSLLGQDKTAVLLCH
;
A
#
# COMPACT_ATOMS: atom_id res chain seq x y z
N MET A 1 -4.20 10.73 13.38
CA MET A 1 -4.57 9.38 13.88
C MET A 1 -5.57 8.81 12.89
N TYR A 2 -5.50 7.53 12.51
CA TYR A 2 -6.49 6.94 11.60
C TYR A 2 -7.83 6.78 12.33
N LYS A 3 -8.93 7.12 11.65
CA LYS A 3 -10.31 6.97 12.15
C LYS A 3 -11.16 6.07 11.27
N THR A 4 -10.86 5.98 9.98
CA THR A 4 -11.47 5.01 9.08
C THR A 4 -10.38 4.28 8.30
N ILE A 5 -10.39 2.95 8.34
CA ILE A 5 -9.46 2.09 7.60
C ILE A 5 -10.27 1.30 6.58
N LEU A 6 -9.93 1.41 5.30
CA LEU A 6 -10.52 0.61 4.24
C LEU A 6 -9.60 -0.56 3.91
N THR A 7 -10.12 -1.78 3.84
CA THR A 7 -9.39 -2.93 3.33
C THR A 7 -10.13 -3.59 2.18
N HIS A 8 -9.39 -3.97 1.15
CA HIS A 8 -9.96 -4.67 0.00
C HIS A 8 -10.18 -6.14 0.32
N ILE A 9 -11.36 -6.66 -0.04
CA ILE A 9 -11.78 -8.03 0.13
C ILE A 9 -12.10 -8.61 -1.25
N ASP A 10 -11.40 -9.69 -1.62
CA ASP A 10 -11.60 -10.37 -2.90
C ASP A 10 -11.59 -11.88 -2.73
N GLN A 11 -12.05 -12.56 -3.78
CA GLN A 11 -12.18 -14.01 -3.86
C GLN A 11 -10.97 -14.70 -4.49
N PHE A 12 -9.97 -13.94 -4.92
CA PHE A 12 -8.83 -14.42 -5.69
C PHE A 12 -7.61 -14.67 -4.81
N THR A 13 -7.52 -13.95 -3.69
CA THR A 13 -6.40 -14.02 -2.75
C THR A 13 -6.89 -14.37 -1.35
N ASP A 14 -6.02 -14.99 -0.55
CA ASP A 14 -6.27 -15.07 0.89
C ASP A 14 -6.17 -13.66 1.50
N PHE A 15 -7.31 -13.11 1.90
CA PHE A 15 -7.37 -11.79 2.52
C PHE A 15 -7.12 -11.82 4.02
N GLU A 16 -7.08 -12.99 4.66
CA GLU A 16 -6.93 -13.06 6.11
C GLU A 16 -5.63 -12.41 6.63
N PRO A 17 -4.45 -12.59 6.00
CA PRO A 17 -3.22 -11.95 6.48
C PRO A 17 -3.33 -10.42 6.53
N ARG A 18 -3.83 -9.80 5.45
CA ARG A 18 -4.04 -8.34 5.41
C ARG A 18 -5.16 -7.87 6.33
N LEU A 19 -6.22 -8.68 6.51
CA LEU A 19 -7.29 -8.37 7.44
C LEU A 19 -6.80 -8.36 8.88
N ARG A 20 -5.93 -9.29 9.29
CA ARG A 20 -5.35 -9.28 10.65
C ARG A 20 -4.60 -7.97 10.91
N VAL A 21 -3.85 -7.48 9.94
CA VAL A 21 -3.17 -6.18 10.04
C VAL A 21 -4.15 -5.02 10.10
N ALA A 22 -5.15 -4.99 9.21
CA ALA A 22 -6.17 -3.93 9.20
C ALA A 22 -6.99 -3.91 10.51
N ALA A 23 -7.33 -5.07 11.05
CA ALA A 23 -8.02 -5.24 12.33
C ALA A 23 -7.18 -4.76 13.51
N ALA A 24 -5.90 -5.16 13.58
CA ALA A 24 -5.00 -4.73 14.64
C ALA A 24 -4.74 -3.21 14.58
N LEU A 25 -4.65 -2.63 13.39
CA LEU A 25 -4.61 -1.17 13.22
C LEU A 25 -5.90 -0.50 13.67
N ALA A 26 -7.06 -1.07 13.31
CA ALA A 26 -8.36 -0.54 13.72
C ALA A 26 -8.52 -0.54 15.24
N GLU A 27 -8.14 -1.62 15.91
CA GLU A 27 -8.13 -1.71 17.36
C GLU A 27 -7.17 -0.69 17.99
N ALA A 28 -5.91 -0.68 17.54
CA ALA A 28 -4.87 0.18 18.13
C ALA A 28 -5.14 1.69 17.98
N PHE A 29 -5.90 2.09 16.95
CA PHE A 29 -6.28 3.48 16.72
C PHE A 29 -7.75 3.78 17.06
N GLN A 30 -8.49 2.79 17.55
CA GLN A 30 -9.95 2.87 17.74
C GLN A 30 -10.65 3.41 16.48
N ALA A 31 -10.24 2.89 15.33
CA ALA A 31 -10.75 3.25 14.02
C ALA A 31 -11.86 2.31 13.57
N HIS A 32 -12.73 2.80 12.70
CA HIS A 32 -13.74 2.01 12.01
C HIS A 32 -13.12 1.25 10.83
N LEU A 33 -13.35 -0.06 10.74
CA LEU A 33 -12.82 -0.92 9.67
C LEU A 33 -13.88 -1.18 8.60
N VAL A 34 -13.59 -0.80 7.36
CA VAL A 34 -14.47 -1.02 6.20
C VAL A 34 -13.90 -2.16 5.36
N GLY A 35 -14.67 -3.22 5.16
CA GLY A 35 -14.38 -4.28 4.18
C GLY A 35 -15.01 -3.96 2.83
N GLY A 36 -14.21 -3.57 1.85
CA GLY A 36 -14.68 -3.21 0.51
C GLY A 36 -14.52 -4.36 -0.49
N ALA A 37 -15.61 -4.73 -1.17
CA ALA A 37 -15.59 -5.68 -2.28
C ALA A 37 -16.34 -5.10 -3.48
N ALA A 38 -16.04 -5.59 -4.68
CA ALA A 38 -16.72 -5.20 -5.91
C ALA A 38 -17.27 -6.45 -6.62
N ASN A 39 -18.42 -6.30 -7.27
CA ASN A 39 -19.14 -7.40 -7.93
C ASN A 39 -19.05 -7.40 -9.46
N GLY A 40 -18.34 -6.44 -10.06
CA GLY A 40 -18.18 -6.29 -11.50
C GLY A 40 -16.74 -6.51 -11.96
N ALA A 41 -16.57 -6.83 -13.24
CA ALA A 41 -15.26 -6.92 -13.86
C ALA A 41 -14.73 -5.53 -14.22
N ASP A 42 -13.43 -5.32 -14.00
CA ASP A 42 -12.74 -4.12 -14.44
C ASP A 42 -12.87 -3.91 -15.96
N GLN A 43 -12.87 -2.66 -16.43
CA GLN A 43 -13.07 -2.33 -17.85
C GLN A 43 -12.06 -3.04 -18.76
N MET A 44 -10.81 -3.11 -18.30
CA MET A 44 -9.72 -3.74 -19.05
C MET A 44 -9.88 -5.27 -19.11
N ASP A 45 -10.37 -5.89 -18.04
CA ASP A 45 -10.69 -7.32 -18.04
C ASP A 45 -11.84 -7.61 -19.01
N ARG A 46 -12.89 -6.77 -19.02
CA ARG A 46 -13.98 -6.89 -19.99
C ARG A 46 -13.48 -6.81 -21.43
N LEU A 47 -12.53 -5.91 -21.71
CA LEU A 47 -11.88 -5.80 -23.03
C LEU A 47 -11.06 -7.05 -23.36
N LEU A 48 -10.27 -7.57 -22.42
CA LEU A 48 -9.46 -8.77 -22.58
C LEU A 48 -10.34 -10.01 -22.83
N PHE A 49 -11.39 -10.19 -22.02
CA PHE A 49 -12.36 -11.27 -22.19
C PHE A 49 -13.11 -11.15 -23.52
N GLY A 50 -13.51 -9.94 -23.92
CA GLY A 50 -14.11 -9.67 -25.22
C GLY A 50 -13.18 -10.01 -26.39
N ALA A 51 -11.90 -9.66 -26.30
CA ALA A 51 -10.89 -10.00 -27.30
C ALA A 51 -10.65 -11.52 -27.39
N ALA A 52 -10.61 -12.21 -26.25
CA ALA A 52 -10.51 -13.67 -26.20
C ALA A 52 -11.71 -14.35 -26.86
N ALA A 53 -12.92 -13.83 -26.63
CA ALA A 53 -14.14 -14.30 -27.27
C ALA A 53 -14.10 -14.14 -28.80
N LEU A 54 -13.63 -12.98 -29.29
CA LEU A 54 -13.43 -12.75 -30.74
C LEU A 54 -12.39 -13.71 -31.34
N ALA A 55 -11.34 -14.04 -30.58
CA ALA A 55 -10.31 -15.01 -30.97
C ALA A 55 -10.78 -16.48 -30.90
N LYS A 56 -12.04 -16.75 -30.54
CA LYS A 56 -12.60 -18.10 -30.31
C LYS A 56 -11.78 -18.92 -29.31
N LEU A 57 -11.07 -18.26 -28.41
CA LEU A 57 -10.51 -18.92 -27.24
C LEU A 57 -11.69 -19.38 -26.36
N PRO A 58 -11.57 -20.53 -25.67
CA PRO A 58 -12.61 -20.94 -24.74
C PRO A 58 -12.88 -19.78 -23.77
N PRO A 59 -14.16 -19.40 -23.55
CA PRO A 59 -14.47 -18.32 -22.64
C PRO A 59 -13.87 -18.67 -21.28
N ALA A 60 -13.03 -17.79 -20.73
CA ALA A 60 -12.68 -17.88 -19.34
C ALA A 60 -14.01 -17.85 -18.55
N PRO A 61 -14.23 -18.76 -17.60
CA PRO A 61 -15.43 -18.70 -16.78
C PRO A 61 -15.47 -17.33 -16.13
N GLU A 62 -16.46 -16.50 -16.48
CA GLU A 62 -16.73 -15.29 -15.71
C GLU A 62 -17.03 -15.78 -14.29
N PRO A 63 -16.17 -15.46 -13.30
CA PRO A 63 -16.46 -15.86 -11.95
C PRO A 63 -17.83 -15.27 -11.59
N PRO A 64 -18.64 -15.93 -10.76
CA PRO A 64 -19.85 -15.31 -10.25
C PRO A 64 -19.45 -14.20 -9.27
N LEU A 65 -18.92 -13.08 -9.77
CA LEU A 65 -18.26 -11.99 -9.05
C LEU A 65 -19.15 -11.46 -7.95
N GLN A 66 -20.46 -11.39 -8.19
CA GLN A 66 -21.43 -10.99 -7.17
C GLN A 66 -21.56 -12.02 -6.04
N ARG A 67 -21.71 -13.31 -6.34
CA ARG A 67 -21.84 -14.35 -5.30
C ARG A 67 -20.56 -14.49 -4.50
N GLY A 68 -19.42 -14.45 -5.18
CA GLY A 68 -18.11 -14.50 -4.54
C GLY A 68 -17.86 -13.28 -3.67
N ALA A 69 -18.11 -12.06 -4.14
CA ALA A 69 -17.95 -10.84 -3.34
C ALA A 69 -18.82 -10.87 -2.07
N VAL A 70 -20.09 -11.24 -2.17
CA VAL A 70 -20.99 -11.36 -1.00
C VAL A 70 -20.47 -12.39 0.00
N GLU A 71 -19.97 -13.54 -0.48
CA GLU A 71 -19.42 -14.56 0.39
C GLU A 71 -18.13 -14.11 1.08
N GLN A 72 -17.25 -13.40 0.38
CA GLN A 72 -16.03 -12.87 1.00
C GLN A 72 -16.35 -11.78 2.04
N LEU A 73 -17.37 -10.95 1.81
CA LEU A 73 -17.82 -9.97 2.80
C LEU A 73 -18.37 -10.65 4.07
N ARG A 74 -19.09 -11.78 3.96
CA ARG A 74 -19.50 -12.57 5.12
C ARG A 74 -18.30 -13.16 5.87
N ARG A 75 -17.31 -13.69 5.14
CA ARG A 75 -16.06 -14.19 5.74
C ARG A 75 -15.32 -13.07 6.47
N PHE A 76 -15.33 -11.85 5.93
CA PHE A 76 -14.78 -10.68 6.59
C PHE A 76 -15.51 -10.37 7.90
N GLU A 77 -16.84 -10.33 7.93
CA GLU A 77 -17.61 -10.08 9.16
C GLU A 77 -17.31 -11.12 10.24
N GLN A 78 -17.28 -12.41 9.87
CA GLN A 78 -16.94 -13.50 10.79
C GLN A 78 -15.52 -13.36 11.34
N ALA A 79 -14.56 -12.98 10.48
CA ALA A 79 -13.18 -12.77 10.90
C ALA A 79 -13.04 -11.54 11.81
N CYS A 80 -13.72 -10.43 11.52
CA CYS A 80 -13.78 -9.25 12.39
C CYS A 80 -14.35 -9.58 13.77
N ALA A 81 -15.45 -10.35 13.83
CA ALA A 81 -16.03 -10.82 15.09
C ALA A 81 -15.06 -11.70 15.88
N ARG A 82 -14.37 -12.64 15.21
CA ARG A 82 -13.36 -13.52 15.82
C ARG A 82 -12.15 -12.75 16.34
N LEU A 83 -11.75 -11.67 15.65
CA LEU A 83 -10.63 -10.81 16.02
C LEU A 83 -11.03 -9.73 17.05
N GLY A 84 -12.31 -9.61 17.40
CA GLY A 84 -12.78 -8.63 18.40
C GLY A 84 -12.80 -7.19 17.90
N VAL A 85 -12.91 -6.96 16.58
CA VAL A 85 -12.96 -5.60 16.02
C VAL A 85 -14.25 -4.90 16.47
N ALA A 86 -14.12 -3.82 17.24
CA ALA A 86 -15.26 -3.15 17.89
C ALA A 86 -16.20 -2.41 16.92
N SER A 87 -15.69 -1.95 15.77
CA SER A 87 -16.47 -1.17 14.80
C SER A 87 -16.06 -1.51 13.38
N TYR A 88 -16.97 -2.12 12.63
CA TYR A 88 -16.72 -2.48 11.23
C TYR A 88 -18.01 -2.44 10.40
N GLU A 89 -17.85 -2.30 9.08
CA GLU A 89 -18.92 -2.42 8.10
C GLU A 89 -18.41 -3.07 6.80
N THR A 90 -19.33 -3.54 5.96
CA THR A 90 -19.03 -4.03 4.62
C THR A 90 -19.57 -3.09 3.56
N ARG A 91 -18.83 -2.89 2.47
CA ARG A 91 -19.29 -2.13 1.30
C ARG A 91 -19.13 -2.98 0.05
N LEU A 92 -20.26 -3.34 -0.55
CA LEU A 92 -20.31 -3.91 -1.88
C LEU A 92 -20.49 -2.78 -2.90
N ALA A 93 -19.60 -2.72 -3.89
CA ALA A 93 -19.72 -1.79 -5.00
C ALA A 93 -20.15 -2.49 -6.29
N ASP A 94 -21.01 -1.80 -7.04
CA ASP A 94 -21.37 -2.19 -8.40
C ASP A 94 -20.31 -1.66 -9.37
N GLY A 95 -19.53 -2.55 -9.97
CA GLY A 95 -18.47 -2.18 -10.92
C GLY A 95 -17.12 -2.87 -10.68
N GLY A 96 -16.07 -2.38 -11.35
CA GLY A 96 -14.70 -2.89 -11.23
C GLY A 96 -14.11 -2.66 -9.83
N ALA A 97 -13.22 -3.55 -9.40
CA ALA A 97 -12.63 -3.48 -8.06
C ALA A 97 -11.71 -2.27 -7.91
N LEU A 98 -10.95 -1.92 -8.95
CA LEU A 98 -10.00 -0.83 -8.92
C LEU A 98 -10.69 0.54 -8.71
N GLU A 99 -11.69 0.89 -9.52
CA GLU A 99 -12.37 2.18 -9.40
C GLU A 99 -13.18 2.29 -8.12
N SER A 100 -13.83 1.19 -7.71
CA SER A 100 -14.63 1.14 -6.49
C SER A 100 -13.81 1.41 -5.25
N LEU A 101 -12.62 0.79 -5.14
CA LEU A 101 -11.71 1.01 -4.02
C LEU A 101 -11.17 2.44 -4.00
N VAL A 102 -10.79 3.00 -5.15
CA VAL A 102 -10.35 4.40 -5.22
C VAL A 102 -11.45 5.36 -4.78
N LEU A 103 -12.70 5.11 -5.18
CA LEU A 103 -13.84 5.92 -4.75
C LEU A 103 -14.07 5.80 -3.23
N GLN A 104 -14.11 4.58 -2.70
CA GLN A 104 -14.30 4.35 -1.27
C GLN A 104 -13.14 4.92 -0.43
N ALA A 105 -11.90 4.84 -0.93
CA ALA A 105 -10.72 5.34 -0.26
C ALA A 105 -10.79 6.84 0.05
N ARG A 106 -11.49 7.64 -0.77
CA ARG A 106 -11.69 9.10 -0.54
C ARG A 106 -12.23 9.42 0.85
N TYR A 107 -13.02 8.50 1.41
CA TYR A 107 -13.70 8.63 2.69
C TYR A 107 -13.05 7.81 3.82
N SER A 108 -11.82 7.32 3.60
CA SER A 108 -11.01 6.59 4.59
C SER A 108 -9.74 7.37 4.91
N ASP A 109 -9.05 7.07 6.01
CA ASP A 109 -7.75 7.68 6.32
C ASP A 109 -6.56 6.84 5.87
N LEU A 110 -6.78 5.53 5.71
CA LEU A 110 -5.79 4.55 5.30
C LEU A 110 -6.47 3.47 4.45
N LEU A 111 -5.87 3.15 3.30
CA LEU A 111 -6.25 2.01 2.48
C LEU A 111 -5.26 0.87 2.73
N VAL A 112 -5.74 -0.34 3.02
CA VAL A 112 -4.93 -1.53 3.27
C VAL A 112 -5.22 -2.58 2.20
N THR A 113 -4.19 -2.98 1.46
CA THR A 113 -4.24 -4.05 0.46
C THR A 113 -3.19 -5.11 0.73
N GLY A 114 -3.38 -6.30 0.15
CA GLY A 114 -2.32 -7.29 0.05
C GLY A 114 -1.37 -6.98 -1.09
N GLN A 115 -0.21 -7.62 -1.09
CA GLN A 115 0.66 -7.64 -2.26
C GLN A 115 0.01 -8.34 -3.45
N ALA A 116 0.48 -7.95 -4.65
CA ALA A 116 0.14 -8.61 -5.88
C ALA A 116 0.64 -10.06 -5.82
N ASP A 117 -0.20 -11.02 -6.20
CA ASP A 117 0.26 -12.37 -6.49
C ASP A 117 0.95 -12.35 -7.86
N LEU A 118 2.28 -12.40 -7.86
CA LEU A 118 3.07 -12.36 -9.09
C LEU A 118 3.03 -13.70 -9.87
N SER A 119 2.41 -14.74 -9.31
CA SER A 119 2.15 -16.00 -10.05
C SER A 119 0.93 -15.88 -10.98
N GLU A 120 0.05 -14.91 -10.72
CA GLU A 120 -1.07 -14.59 -11.59
C GLU A 120 -0.59 -13.89 -12.86
N PRO A 121 -1.24 -14.10 -14.02
CA PRO A 121 -0.93 -13.37 -15.24
C PRO A 121 -0.97 -11.85 -14.98
N ALA A 122 0.12 -11.15 -15.31
CA ALA A 122 0.27 -9.70 -15.09
C ALA A 122 -0.83 -8.82 -15.73
N MET A 123 -1.65 -9.40 -16.61
CA MET A 123 -2.81 -8.74 -17.22
C MET A 123 -4.04 -8.68 -16.30
N LEU A 124 -4.13 -9.57 -15.30
CA LEU A 124 -5.23 -9.57 -14.34
C LEU A 124 -5.13 -8.35 -13.41
N TRP A 125 -6.29 -7.79 -13.09
CA TRP A 125 -6.41 -6.62 -12.21
C TRP A 125 -5.80 -6.86 -10.82
N SER A 126 -5.85 -8.08 -10.27
CA SER A 126 -5.32 -8.46 -8.96
C SER A 126 -3.81 -8.24 -8.87
N ALA A 127 -3.06 -8.63 -9.92
CA ALA A 127 -1.62 -8.39 -10.02
C ALA A 127 -1.28 -6.89 -10.15
N ARG A 128 -2.24 -6.07 -10.62
CA ARG A 128 -2.06 -4.63 -10.86
C ARG A 128 -2.61 -3.76 -9.73
N LEU A 129 -3.34 -4.34 -8.80
CA LEU A 129 -4.11 -3.63 -7.78
C LEU A 129 -3.22 -2.70 -6.92
N PRO A 130 -2.11 -3.13 -6.30
CA PRO A 130 -1.33 -2.25 -5.44
C PRO A 130 -0.72 -1.06 -6.19
N GLY A 131 -0.19 -1.27 -7.39
CA GLY A 131 0.38 -0.20 -8.22
C GLY A 131 -0.68 0.79 -8.69
N TYR A 132 -1.85 0.30 -9.11
CA TYR A 132 -2.97 1.15 -9.50
C TYR A 132 -3.47 1.98 -8.32
N LEU A 133 -3.67 1.36 -7.15
CA LEU A 133 -4.07 2.07 -5.95
C LEU A 133 -3.01 3.07 -5.49
N ALA A 134 -1.72 2.72 -5.55
CA ALA A 134 -0.64 3.65 -5.18
C ALA A 134 -0.67 4.91 -6.06
N LEU A 135 -1.00 4.78 -7.35
CA LEU A 135 -1.07 5.89 -8.30
C LEU A 135 -2.38 6.69 -8.20
N ARG A 136 -3.51 6.04 -7.93
CA ARG A 136 -4.85 6.64 -8.05
C ARG A 136 -5.53 6.96 -6.72
N SER A 137 -5.09 6.34 -5.63
CA SER A 137 -5.64 6.60 -4.30
C SER A 137 -5.30 8.02 -3.86
N VAL A 138 -6.27 8.69 -3.24
CA VAL A 138 -6.08 10.00 -2.60
C VAL A 138 -5.64 9.87 -1.14
N ARG A 139 -5.50 8.64 -0.64
CA ARG A 139 -5.11 8.32 0.74
C ARG A 139 -3.91 7.39 0.77
N PRO A 140 -3.15 7.39 1.87
CA PRO A 140 -2.05 6.45 2.07
C PRO A 140 -2.49 5.01 1.84
N LEU A 141 -1.70 4.29 1.04
CA LEU A 141 -1.88 2.87 0.75
C LEU A 141 -0.85 2.07 1.54
N LEU A 142 -1.29 1.25 2.49
CA LEU A 142 -0.49 0.23 3.13
C LEU A 142 -0.64 -1.10 2.37
N VAL A 143 0.46 -1.57 1.80
CA VAL A 143 0.58 -2.87 1.14
C VAL A 143 1.20 -3.85 2.12
N VAL A 144 0.44 -4.88 2.46
CA VAL A 144 0.82 -5.91 3.45
C VAL A 144 1.33 -7.15 2.73
N PRO A 145 2.54 -7.65 3.07
CA PRO A 145 3.06 -8.89 2.51
C PRO A 145 2.24 -10.10 2.99
N GLN A 146 2.14 -11.13 2.17
CA GLN A 146 1.40 -12.36 2.49
C GLN A 146 1.92 -13.06 3.76
N ARG A 147 3.23 -12.93 4.02
CA ARG A 147 3.92 -13.49 5.19
C ARG A 147 4.26 -12.43 6.24
N ALA A 148 3.35 -11.48 6.48
CA ALA A 148 3.55 -10.49 7.54
C ALA A 148 3.72 -11.17 8.91
N GLY A 149 4.87 -10.98 9.55
CA GLY A 149 5.19 -11.59 10.85
C GLY A 149 4.54 -10.89 12.04
N ALA A 150 4.48 -9.55 12.02
CA ALA A 150 3.93 -8.74 13.11
C ALA A 150 2.46 -8.32 12.81
N PRO A 151 1.57 -8.28 13.83
CA PRO A 151 0.19 -7.85 13.65
C PRO A 151 0.04 -6.37 13.24
N ILE A 152 0.96 -5.51 13.67
CA ILE A 152 1.00 -4.09 13.30
C ILE A 152 2.43 -3.79 12.84
N PRO A 153 2.64 -3.38 11.57
CA PRO A 153 3.96 -2.98 11.11
C PRO A 153 4.33 -1.59 11.65
N GLY A 154 5.63 -1.35 11.79
CA GLY A 154 6.19 -0.02 12.01
C GLY A 154 6.84 0.18 13.37
N ARG A 155 7.41 -0.87 13.97
CA ARG A 155 8.32 -0.70 15.12
C ARG A 155 9.62 -0.04 14.70
N THR A 156 10.19 -0.49 13.57
CA THR A 156 11.36 0.13 12.95
C THR A 156 10.97 0.52 11.54
N VAL A 157 10.98 1.80 11.24
CA VAL A 157 10.48 2.34 9.96
C VAL A 157 11.63 2.91 9.16
N VAL A 158 11.70 2.58 7.87
CA VAL A 158 12.53 3.30 6.91
C VAL A 158 11.65 4.25 6.10
N VAL A 159 11.98 5.53 6.10
CA VAL A 159 11.31 6.56 5.31
C VAL A 159 12.21 6.94 4.15
N GLY A 160 11.77 6.70 2.91
CA GLY A 160 12.44 7.20 1.72
C GLY A 160 12.09 8.66 1.47
N TRP A 161 13.07 9.55 1.56
CA TRP A 161 12.89 10.99 1.43
C TRP A 161 13.58 11.55 0.19
N SER A 162 12.78 12.08 -0.73
CA SER A 162 13.23 12.76 -1.96
C SER A 162 12.93 14.26 -1.97
N GLY A 163 12.24 14.79 -0.95
CA GLY A 163 11.75 16.17 -0.95
C GLY A 163 10.54 16.41 -1.86
N SER A 164 10.06 15.39 -2.58
CA SER A 164 8.92 15.53 -3.48
C SER A 164 7.57 15.63 -2.74
N PRO A 165 6.52 16.20 -3.36
CA PRO A 165 5.18 16.25 -2.77
C PRO A 165 4.62 14.87 -2.38
N GLU A 166 4.95 13.82 -3.13
CA GLU A 166 4.54 12.43 -2.89
C GLU A 166 5.21 11.90 -1.61
N SER A 167 6.53 12.12 -1.47
CA SER A 167 7.25 11.72 -0.25
C SER A 167 6.74 12.48 0.99
N SER A 168 6.42 13.76 0.85
CA SER A 168 5.82 14.58 1.91
C SER A 168 4.44 14.06 2.33
N ARG A 169 3.58 13.74 1.36
CA ARG A 169 2.26 13.14 1.61
C ARG A 169 2.37 11.75 2.24
N ALA A 170 3.35 10.94 1.83
CA ALA A 170 3.60 9.63 2.42
C ALA A 170 3.97 9.76 3.90
N VAL A 171 4.90 10.64 4.24
CA VAL A 171 5.30 10.88 5.64
C VAL A 171 4.15 11.44 6.47
N ALA A 172 3.43 12.44 5.96
CA ALA A 172 2.27 13.01 6.65
C ALA A 172 1.18 11.95 6.88
N GLY A 173 0.90 11.12 5.88
CA GLY A 173 -0.05 10.02 5.94
C GLY A 173 0.37 8.88 6.88
N ALA A 174 1.66 8.63 7.00
CA ALA A 174 2.24 7.61 7.89
C ALA A 174 2.40 8.10 9.34
N LEU A 175 2.25 9.40 9.61
CA LEU A 175 2.52 9.99 10.92
C LEU A 175 1.87 9.23 12.11
N PRO A 176 0.62 8.71 12.03
CA PRO A 176 0.05 7.90 13.11
C PRO A 176 0.88 6.65 13.46
N LEU A 177 1.50 6.00 12.47
CA LEU A 177 2.40 4.86 12.66
C LEU A 177 3.77 5.33 13.16
N LEU A 178 4.32 6.38 12.54
CA LEU A 178 5.64 6.90 12.90
C LEU A 178 5.73 7.33 14.38
N ARG A 179 4.64 7.88 14.95
CA ARG A 179 4.58 8.26 16.37
C ARG A 179 4.63 7.07 17.33
N ARG A 180 4.35 5.86 16.86
CA ARG A 180 4.40 4.62 17.64
C ARG A 180 5.68 3.81 17.39
N ALA A 181 6.50 4.24 16.43
CA ALA A 181 7.73 3.55 16.07
C ALA A 181 8.79 3.71 17.17
N ASP A 182 9.53 2.64 17.42
CA ASP A 182 10.71 2.65 18.30
C ASP A 182 11.86 3.42 17.64
N LEU A 183 11.95 3.39 16.30
CA LEU A 183 12.94 4.11 15.52
C LEU A 183 12.44 4.38 14.09
N VAL A 184 12.67 5.60 13.60
CA VAL A 184 12.46 5.97 12.19
C VAL A 184 13.79 6.37 11.57
N LYS A 185 14.21 5.67 10.51
CA LYS A 185 15.37 6.01 9.69
C LYS A 185 14.91 6.80 8.46
N VAL A 186 15.24 8.08 8.40
CA VAL A 186 14.99 8.93 7.22
C VAL A 186 16.14 8.73 6.24
N ALA A 187 15.88 8.00 5.16
CA ALA A 187 16.85 7.68 4.12
C ALA A 187 16.80 8.71 2.98
N VAL A 188 17.94 9.32 2.71
CA VAL A 188 18.14 10.22 1.56
C VAL A 188 19.25 9.64 0.69
N PHE A 189 18.95 9.34 -0.57
CA PHE A 189 19.89 8.72 -1.50
C PHE A 189 20.32 9.70 -2.59
N ASN A 190 21.62 9.80 -2.84
CA ASN A 190 22.21 10.66 -3.86
C ASN A 190 21.70 12.12 -3.84
N PRO A 191 21.69 12.82 -2.68
CA PRO A 191 21.08 14.15 -2.55
C PRO A 191 21.70 15.21 -3.47
N GLN A 192 22.92 14.98 -3.97
CA GLN A 192 23.61 15.91 -4.86
C GLN A 192 22.96 15.99 -6.24
N ARG A 193 22.12 15.01 -6.62
CA ARG A 193 21.42 14.99 -7.91
C ARG A 193 20.24 15.97 -7.97
N ASP A 194 19.65 16.29 -6.83
CA ASP A 194 18.46 17.14 -6.73
C ASP A 194 18.62 18.19 -5.61
N GLN A 195 19.69 19.00 -5.69
CA GLN A 195 20.04 19.98 -4.64
C GLN A 195 18.91 20.97 -4.31
N LEU A 196 18.04 21.29 -5.28
CA LEU A 196 16.91 22.20 -5.08
C LEU A 196 15.77 21.59 -4.24
N MET A 197 15.71 20.26 -4.11
CA MET A 197 14.69 19.55 -3.35
C MET A 197 15.09 19.33 -1.89
N HIS A 198 16.31 19.72 -1.53
CA HIS A 198 16.89 19.53 -0.21
C HIS A 198 17.37 20.87 0.37
N GLY A 199 17.33 20.98 1.70
CA GLY A 199 17.98 22.09 2.42
C GLY A 199 19.50 21.91 2.48
N ALA A 200 20.18 22.77 3.23
CA ALA A 200 21.64 22.70 3.43
C ALA A 200 22.11 21.34 3.96
N GLU A 201 21.26 20.67 4.75
CA GLU A 201 21.49 19.32 5.27
C GLU A 201 20.33 18.39 4.85
N PRO A 202 20.53 17.52 3.84
CA PRO A 202 19.47 16.68 3.31
C PRO A 202 18.82 15.79 4.37
N GLY A 203 17.50 15.93 4.55
CA GLY A 203 16.71 15.17 5.52
C GLY A 203 16.62 15.77 6.93
N ALA A 204 17.46 16.76 7.27
CA ALA A 204 17.46 17.37 8.61
C ALA A 204 16.14 18.08 8.94
N ASP A 205 15.59 18.86 8.00
CA ASP A 205 14.32 19.57 8.21
C ASP A 205 13.15 18.61 8.42
N LEU A 206 13.13 17.49 7.69
CA LEU A 206 12.13 16.44 7.91
C LEU A 206 12.31 15.80 9.28
N ALA A 207 13.55 15.49 9.67
CA ALA A 207 13.83 14.92 10.99
C ALA A 207 13.38 15.86 12.12
N HIS A 208 13.66 17.16 12.01
CA HIS A 208 13.18 18.16 12.96
C HIS A 208 11.65 18.21 13.00
N TRP A 209 10.98 18.18 11.85
CA TRP A 209 9.52 18.13 11.80
C TRP A 209 8.96 16.88 12.49
N LEU A 210 9.54 15.70 12.24
CA LEU A 210 9.16 14.44 12.87
C LEU A 210 9.40 14.44 14.39
N VAL A 211 10.52 15.00 14.86
CA VAL A 211 10.83 15.16 16.29
C VAL A 211 9.77 16.04 16.97
N ARG A 212 9.29 17.10 16.33
CA ARG A 212 8.18 17.93 16.86
C ARG A 212 6.88 17.15 17.02
N HIS A 213 6.71 16.06 16.28
CA HIS A 213 5.58 15.12 16.44
C HIS A 213 5.86 13.99 17.43
N GLY A 214 7.01 14.00 18.11
CA GLY A 214 7.39 12.99 19.10
C GLY A 214 7.92 11.69 18.48
N VAL A 215 8.44 11.73 17.26
CA VAL A 215 9.05 10.57 16.58
C VAL A 215 10.55 10.53 16.87
N LYS A 216 11.08 9.36 17.22
CA LYS A 216 12.53 9.13 17.32
C LYS A 216 13.11 8.90 15.94
N VAL A 217 14.00 9.80 15.50
CA VAL A 217 14.51 9.82 14.12
C VAL A 217 16.04 9.70 14.07
N GLU A 218 16.52 8.96 13.08
CA GLU A 218 17.91 8.94 12.62
C GLU A 218 17.93 9.28 11.12
N VAL A 219 18.78 10.22 10.70
CA VAL A 219 18.95 10.53 9.27
C VAL A 219 20.06 9.66 8.70
N VAL A 220 19.78 8.99 7.58
CA VAL A 220 20.72 8.16 6.84
C VAL A 220 20.88 8.75 5.45
N CYS A 221 22.00 9.42 5.21
CA CYS A 221 22.34 9.94 3.90
C CYS A 221 23.41 9.04 3.27
N ARG A 222 23.15 8.52 2.06
CA ARG A 222 24.07 7.61 1.35
C ARG A 222 24.09 7.86 -0.15
N ASP A 223 25.26 7.71 -0.75
CA ASP A 223 25.37 7.57 -2.20
C ASP A 223 25.17 6.11 -2.59
N THR A 224 24.46 5.88 -3.70
CA THR A 224 24.16 4.53 -4.19
C THR A 224 24.00 4.51 -5.70
N SER A 225 24.50 3.45 -6.33
CA SER A 225 24.22 3.14 -7.74
C SER A 225 22.93 2.35 -7.95
N LEU A 226 22.33 1.85 -6.86
CA LEU A 226 21.06 1.14 -6.90
C LEU A 226 19.90 2.08 -7.23
N VAL A 227 18.81 1.52 -7.74
CA VAL A 227 17.51 2.18 -7.75
C VAL A 227 17.11 2.46 -6.30
N ALA A 228 16.50 3.61 -6.04
CA ALA A 228 16.17 4.03 -4.67
C ALA A 228 15.28 3.00 -3.95
N GLY A 229 14.38 2.32 -4.65
CA GLY A 229 13.57 1.23 -4.09
C GLY A 229 14.41 0.07 -3.54
N ASP A 230 15.40 -0.40 -4.30
CA ASP A 230 16.29 -1.48 -3.86
C ASP A 230 17.21 -1.02 -2.71
N ALA A 231 17.64 0.25 -2.73
CA ALA A 231 18.41 0.83 -1.64
C ALA A 231 17.60 0.93 -0.34
N LEU A 232 16.31 1.28 -0.43
CA LEU A 232 15.37 1.27 0.70
C LEU A 232 15.17 -0.13 1.25
N LEU A 233 14.98 -1.13 0.37
CA LEU A 233 14.81 -2.52 0.79
C LEU A 233 16.05 -3.05 1.49
N ARG A 234 17.23 -2.78 0.95
CA ARG A 234 18.49 -3.14 1.60
C ARG A 234 18.64 -2.48 2.97
N LEU A 235 18.32 -1.19 3.07
CA LEU A 235 18.37 -0.50 4.36
C LEU A 235 17.34 -1.05 5.35
N ALA A 236 16.16 -1.45 4.88
CA ALA A 236 15.14 -2.08 5.70
C ALA A 236 15.64 -3.43 6.24
N ASP A 237 16.21 -4.28 5.39
CA ASP A 237 16.83 -5.54 5.80
C ASP A 237 17.97 -5.31 6.81
N ASP A 238 18.91 -4.40 6.52
CA ASP A 238 20.06 -4.08 7.38
C ASP A 238 19.64 -3.56 8.78
N SER A 239 18.47 -2.92 8.87
CA SER A 239 17.96 -2.31 10.11
C SER A 239 16.86 -3.11 10.81
N GLY A 240 16.43 -4.22 10.22
CA GLY A 240 15.28 -4.99 10.71
C GLY A 240 13.97 -4.18 10.65
N ALA A 241 13.83 -3.29 9.67
CA ALA A 241 12.63 -2.49 9.50
C ALA A 241 11.46 -3.34 9.00
N ASP A 242 10.31 -3.18 9.66
CA ASP A 242 9.07 -3.89 9.35
C ASP A 242 8.08 -3.02 8.56
N LEU A 243 8.44 -1.76 8.28
CA LEU A 243 7.69 -0.83 7.45
C LEU A 243 8.62 0.06 6.63
N ILE A 244 8.31 0.21 5.35
CA ILE A 244 8.89 1.24 4.48
C ILE A 244 7.81 2.28 4.16
N VAL A 245 8.14 3.57 4.28
CA VAL A 245 7.28 4.68 3.88
C VAL A 245 7.94 5.40 2.71
N ALA A 246 7.26 5.55 1.58
CA ALA A 246 7.81 6.22 0.42
C ALA A 246 6.73 6.93 -0.42
N GLY A 247 7.13 7.97 -1.14
CA GLY A 247 6.32 8.52 -2.21
C GLY A 247 6.27 7.56 -3.40
N ALA A 248 5.15 7.52 -4.11
CA ALA A 248 4.98 6.73 -5.33
C ALA A 248 4.93 7.64 -6.56
N TYR A 249 5.61 7.25 -7.64
CA TYR A 249 5.51 7.89 -8.97
C TYR A 249 5.85 9.40 -9.03
N GLY A 250 6.74 9.89 -8.15
CA GLY A 250 7.08 11.32 -8.05
C GLY A 250 8.11 11.87 -9.05
N HIS A 251 8.85 11.02 -9.77
CA HIS A 251 9.74 11.46 -10.84
C HIS A 251 9.00 11.42 -12.19
N THR A 252 9.22 12.43 -13.04
CA THR A 252 8.50 12.79 -14.28
C THR A 252 8.43 11.74 -15.40
N ARG A 253 8.74 10.47 -15.12
CA ARG A 253 8.50 9.35 -16.03
C ARG A 253 7.07 8.86 -15.83
N PHE A 254 6.16 9.58 -16.46
CA PHE A 254 4.73 9.31 -16.53
C PHE A 254 4.46 8.02 -17.32
N HIS A 255 4.91 6.85 -16.83
CA HIS A 255 4.50 5.52 -17.32
C HIS A 255 5.07 4.31 -16.53
N GLU A 256 5.50 4.44 -15.27
CA GLU A 256 6.31 3.37 -14.66
C GLU A 256 5.53 2.22 -14.00
N TRP A 257 4.89 1.38 -14.82
CA TRP A 257 4.83 -0.07 -14.58
C TRP A 257 6.13 -0.74 -15.06
N VAL A 258 7.27 -0.14 -14.75
CA VAL A 258 8.58 -0.54 -15.28
C VAL A 258 9.34 -1.29 -14.18
N LEU A 259 9.79 -2.49 -14.51
CA LEU A 259 10.78 -3.24 -13.73
C LEU A 259 12.00 -2.33 -13.49
N GLY A 260 12.38 -2.11 -12.24
CA GLY A 260 13.49 -1.22 -11.87
C GLY A 260 13.11 0.23 -11.57
N SER A 261 11.82 0.53 -11.35
CA SER A 261 11.41 1.78 -10.69
C SER A 261 11.39 1.63 -9.16
N THR A 262 11.48 2.74 -8.43
CA THR A 262 11.37 2.74 -6.96
C THR A 262 10.09 2.07 -6.48
N THR A 263 8.93 2.46 -7.03
CA THR A 263 7.64 1.87 -6.67
C THR A 263 7.58 0.39 -7.07
N GLY A 264 8.10 0.04 -8.25
CA GLY A 264 8.13 -1.34 -8.75
C GLY A 264 8.93 -2.27 -7.83
N SER A 265 10.14 -1.86 -7.42
CA SER A 265 10.96 -2.61 -6.45
C SER A 265 10.23 -2.82 -5.12
N LEU A 266 9.62 -1.75 -4.57
CA LEU A 266 8.92 -1.81 -3.29
C LEU A 266 7.66 -2.70 -3.33
N LEU A 267 6.95 -2.73 -4.46
CA LEU A 267 5.76 -3.57 -4.65
C LEU A 267 6.08 -5.01 -5.06
N GLY A 268 7.28 -5.29 -5.59
CA GLY A 268 7.69 -6.60 -6.09
C GLY A 268 8.37 -7.54 -5.08
N GLN A 269 8.81 -7.01 -3.94
CA GLN A 269 9.33 -7.78 -2.79
C GLN A 269 8.20 -8.38 -1.94
N ASP A 270 8.47 -9.36 -1.07
CA ASP A 270 7.45 -10.10 -0.30
C ASP A 270 7.62 -10.13 1.24
N LYS A 271 8.50 -9.28 1.78
CA LYS A 271 8.95 -9.36 3.19
C LYS A 271 8.45 -8.22 4.06
N THR A 272 8.47 -6.99 3.55
CA THR A 272 8.29 -5.79 4.36
C THR A 272 7.00 -5.08 3.97
N ALA A 273 6.24 -4.58 4.95
CA ALA A 273 5.08 -3.75 4.64
C ALA A 273 5.52 -2.42 4.01
N VAL A 274 4.75 -1.91 3.05
CA VAL A 274 5.07 -0.64 2.38
C VAL A 274 3.87 0.29 2.43
N LEU A 275 4.08 1.51 2.92
CA LEU A 275 3.11 2.59 2.85
C LEU A 275 3.52 3.57 1.74
N LEU A 276 2.62 3.74 0.78
CA LEU A 276 2.81 4.57 -0.40
C LEU A 276 1.78 5.71 -0.46
N CYS A 277 2.21 6.87 -0.93
CA CYS A 277 1.33 7.94 -1.38
C CYS A 277 1.84 8.47 -2.72
N HIS A 278 0.96 8.57 -3.71
CA HIS A 278 1.18 9.46 -4.85
C HIS A 278 0.60 10.84 -4.56
#